data_AF-A0A9J6EBS6-F1
#
_entry.id   AF-A0A9J6EBS6-F1
#
_cell.length_a   1.000
_cell.length_b   1.000
_cell.length_c   1.000
_cell.angle_alpha   90.00
_cell.angle_beta   90.00
_cell.angle_gamma   90.00
#
_symmetry.space_group_name_H-M   'P 1'
#
loop_
_entity.id
_entity.type
_entity.pdbx_description
1 polymer ?
#
loop_
_entity_poly.entity_id
_entity_poly.type
_entity_poly.pdbx_seq_one_letter_code
_entity_poly.pdbx_strand_id
1 'polypeptide(L)'
;MKKRTQFSLSEEVDIVRHPEDKMHAVVARELGVARSTTALILKDKDKVMKCEDQSQLAPSRKQPRLGDFQLIDPAVLTWFKDVRAQNVPLPGPLIQEKAREFAAILIVTDFEAYSGWHHRFRQQNAITWRTVSRKKKAADEAAAST
;
A
#
# COMPACT_ATOMS: atom_id res chain seq x y z
N MET A 1 -2.69 16.05 30.91
CA MET A 1 -3.18 15.76 29.55
C MET A 1 -2.81 14.33 29.17
N LYS A 2 -3.77 13.51 28.77
CA LYS A 2 -3.50 12.12 28.34
C LYS A 2 -2.91 12.17 26.92
N LYS A 3 -1.74 11.57 26.69
CA LYS A 3 -1.12 11.57 25.37
C LYS A 3 -1.99 10.75 24.41
N ARG A 4 -2.34 11.31 23.26
CA ARG A 4 -3.08 10.60 22.20
C ARG A 4 -2.12 9.61 21.53
N THR A 5 -2.39 8.32 21.68
CA THR A 5 -1.66 7.24 21.00
C THR A 5 -2.31 6.99 19.64
N GLN A 6 -1.49 6.92 18.59
CA GLN A 6 -1.93 6.42 17.28
C GLN A 6 -1.66 4.92 17.19
N PHE A 7 -2.69 4.16 16.82
CA PHE A 7 -2.63 2.72 16.58
C PHE A 7 -2.17 2.45 15.15
N SER A 8 -1.45 1.35 14.96
CA SER A 8 -1.13 0.79 13.65
C SER A 8 -2.35 0.14 13.01
N LEU A 9 -2.37 0.05 11.68
CA LEU A 9 -3.39 -0.69 10.96
C LEU A 9 -3.47 -2.15 11.44
N SER A 10 -2.33 -2.78 11.73
CA SER A 10 -2.30 -4.13 12.31
C SER A 10 -3.04 -4.20 13.65
N GLU A 11 -2.79 -3.27 14.57
CA GLU A 11 -3.46 -3.23 15.87
C GLU A 11 -4.95 -2.95 15.74
N GLU A 12 -5.36 -2.07 14.82
CA GLU A 12 -6.78 -1.80 14.55
C GLU A 12 -7.49 -3.01 13.92
N VAL A 13 -6.85 -3.69 12.97
CA VAL A 13 -7.35 -4.93 12.37
C VAL A 13 -7.50 -6.04 13.41
N ASP A 14 -6.50 -6.19 14.29
CA ASP A 14 -6.57 -7.17 15.38
C ASP A 14 -7.80 -6.90 16.26
N ILE A 15 -8.08 -5.64 16.60
CA ILE A 15 -9.30 -5.25 17.34
C ILE A 15 -10.58 -5.59 16.57
N VAL A 16 -10.62 -5.33 15.26
CA VAL A 16 -11.81 -5.57 14.41
C VAL A 16 -12.06 -7.07 14.19
N ARG A 17 -11.01 -7.89 14.13
CA ARG A 17 -11.12 -9.35 13.91
C ARG A 17 -11.51 -10.13 15.17
N HIS A 18 -11.57 -9.48 16.34
CA HIS A 18 -12.12 -10.13 17.52
C HIS A 18 -13.62 -10.40 17.33
N PRO A 19 -14.13 -11.52 17.86
CA PRO A 19 -15.53 -11.91 17.68
C PRO A 19 -16.48 -10.82 18.18
N GLU A 20 -17.46 -10.44 17.36
CA GLU A 20 -18.44 -9.37 17.66
C GLU A 20 -19.26 -9.67 18.93
N ASP A 21 -19.37 -10.94 19.31
CA ASP A 21 -20.06 -11.40 20.53
C ASP A 21 -19.33 -11.02 21.82
N LYS A 22 -18.04 -10.67 21.76
CA LYS A 22 -17.30 -10.21 22.94
C LYS A 22 -17.68 -8.77 23.27
N MET A 23 -18.14 -8.56 24.49
CA MET A 23 -18.38 -7.23 25.03
C MET A 23 -17.10 -6.36 24.93
N HIS A 24 -17.22 -5.10 24.47
CA HIS A 24 -16.08 -4.20 24.24
C HIS A 24 -15.12 -4.07 25.44
N ALA A 25 -15.63 -4.21 26.66
CA ALA A 25 -14.83 -4.18 27.89
C ALA A 25 -13.86 -5.37 28.01
N VAL A 26 -14.26 -6.54 27.49
CA VAL A 26 -13.43 -7.76 27.48
C VAL A 26 -12.31 -7.59 26.47
N VAL A 27 -12.64 -7.18 25.23
CA VAL A 27 -11.66 -6.92 24.15
C VAL A 27 -10.64 -5.85 24.57
N ALA A 28 -11.11 -4.76 25.17
CA ALA A 28 -10.26 -3.70 25.70
C ALA A 28 -9.26 -4.21 26.76
N ARG A 29 -9.69 -5.12 27.64
CA ARG A 29 -8.86 -5.69 28.69
C ARG A 29 -7.85 -6.71 28.15
N GLU A 30 -8.26 -7.55 27.21
CA GLU A 30 -7.39 -8.54 26.55
C GLU A 30 -6.25 -7.84 25.78
N LEU A 31 -6.55 -6.72 25.12
CA LEU A 31 -5.60 -5.99 24.28
C LEU A 31 -4.87 -4.85 25.02
N GLY A 32 -5.19 -4.60 26.29
CA GLY A 32 -4.61 -3.49 27.06
C GLY A 32 -4.98 -2.10 26.52
N VAL A 33 -6.09 -1.97 25.79
CA VAL A 33 -6.55 -0.75 25.13
C VAL A 33 -7.70 -0.12 25.92
N ALA A 34 -7.84 1.21 25.87
CA ALA A 34 -8.97 1.88 26.52
C ALA A 34 -10.31 1.49 25.86
N ARG A 35 -11.36 1.29 26.67
CA ARG A 35 -12.73 0.97 26.19
C ARG A 35 -13.25 1.95 25.14
N SER A 36 -13.01 3.25 25.35
CA SER A 36 -13.39 4.31 24.41
C SER A 36 -12.72 4.17 23.04
N THR A 37 -11.47 3.71 23.00
CA THR A 37 -10.73 3.49 21.76
C THR A 37 -11.25 2.26 21.03
N THR A 38 -11.48 1.17 21.76
CA THR A 38 -12.03 -0.07 21.20
C THR A 38 -13.39 0.18 20.55
N ALA A 39 -14.26 0.95 21.23
CA ALA A 39 -15.56 1.34 20.69
C ALA A 39 -15.46 2.26 19.46
N LEU A 40 -14.46 3.15 19.39
CA LEU A 40 -14.24 3.99 18.23
C LEU A 40 -13.77 3.17 17.02
N ILE A 41 -12.79 2.29 17.23
CA ILE A 41 -12.23 1.43 16.16
C ILE A 41 -13.31 0.49 15.61
N LEU A 42 -14.13 -0.10 16.48
CA LEU A 42 -15.24 -0.96 16.05
C LEU A 42 -16.35 -0.20 15.31
N LYS A 43 -16.58 1.09 15.63
CA LYS A 43 -17.48 1.95 14.83
C LYS A 43 -16.93 2.22 13.43
N ASP A 44 -15.62 2.34 13.30
CA ASP A 44 -14.93 2.58 12.02
C ASP A 44 -14.45 1.27 11.35
N LYS A 45 -15.01 0.10 11.72
CA LYS A 45 -14.56 -1.22 11.25
C LYS A 45 -14.45 -1.36 9.73
N ASP A 46 -15.41 -0.80 8.99
CA ASP A 46 -15.41 -0.85 7.52
C ASP A 46 -14.26 -0.05 6.91
N LYS A 47 -13.84 1.04 7.56
CA LYS A 47 -12.71 1.85 7.11
C LYS A 47 -11.40 1.10 7.38
N VAL A 48 -11.29 0.44 8.53
CA VAL A 48 -10.12 -0.36 8.90
C VAL A 48 -9.93 -1.52 7.92
N MET A 49 -11.00 -2.28 7.61
CA MET A 49 -10.93 -3.37 6.63
C MET A 49 -10.58 -2.87 5.22
N LYS A 50 -11.21 -1.79 4.74
CA LYS A 50 -10.85 -1.19 3.45
C LYS A 50 -9.39 -0.74 3.40
N CYS A 51 -8.87 -0.19 4.50
CA CYS A 51 -7.47 0.19 4.58
C CYS A 51 -6.55 -1.03 4.58
N GLU A 52 -6.93 -2.14 5.22
CA GLU A 52 -6.19 -3.40 5.17
C GLU A 52 -6.09 -3.94 3.73
N ASP A 53 -7.21 -3.98 3.01
CA ASP A 53 -7.27 -4.42 1.61
C ASP A 53 -6.40 -3.57 0.68
N GLN A 54 -6.35 -2.26 0.93
CA GLN A 54 -5.52 -1.31 0.17
C GLN A 54 -4.04 -1.35 0.60
N SER A 55 -3.75 -1.69 1.85
CA SER A 55 -2.42 -1.61 2.48
C SER A 55 -1.60 -2.90 2.36
N GLN A 56 -1.80 -3.70 1.31
CA GLN A 56 -1.09 -4.95 0.99
C GLN A 56 0.46 -4.88 1.04
N LEU A 57 1.03 -3.70 1.28
CA LEU A 57 2.45 -3.39 1.16
C LEU A 57 3.09 -2.86 2.48
N ALA A 58 2.32 -2.51 3.54
CA ALA A 58 2.90 -2.08 4.84
C ALA A 58 1.92 -2.12 6.06
N PRO A 59 1.76 -3.26 6.77
CA PRO A 59 0.84 -3.39 7.91
C PRO A 59 1.24 -2.61 9.18
N SER A 60 2.52 -2.23 9.31
CA SER A 60 3.08 -1.53 10.49
C SER A 60 2.79 -0.01 10.51
N ARG A 61 2.02 0.51 9.55
CA ARG A 61 1.79 1.96 9.40
C ARG A 61 0.62 2.43 10.27
N LYS A 62 0.77 3.58 10.94
CA LYS A 62 -0.18 4.16 11.92
C LYS A 62 -1.41 4.90 11.37
N GLN A 63 -1.51 4.98 10.05
CA GLN A 63 -2.70 5.31 9.25
C GLN A 63 -2.23 5.54 7.80
N PRO A 64 -3.01 5.15 6.78
CA PRO A 64 -2.80 5.66 5.44
C PRO A 64 -3.17 7.14 5.46
N ARG A 65 -2.19 8.01 5.20
CA ARG A 65 -2.53 9.37 4.80
C ARG A 65 -3.04 9.22 3.37
N LEU A 66 -4.35 9.38 3.16
CA LEU A 66 -4.87 9.56 1.82
C LEU A 66 -4.14 10.80 1.29
N GLY A 67 -3.26 10.61 0.31
CA GLY A 67 -2.60 11.73 -0.36
C GLY A 67 -3.63 12.60 -1.05
N ASP A 68 -3.22 13.81 -1.42
CA ASP A 68 -4.09 14.78 -2.12
C ASP A 68 -4.59 14.23 -3.47
N PHE A 69 -3.99 13.15 -3.98
CA PHE A 69 -4.22 12.58 -5.32
C PHE A 69 -4.83 11.17 -5.28
N GLN A 70 -5.97 11.04 -4.59
CA GLN A 70 -6.65 9.75 -4.34
C GLN A 70 -7.08 8.99 -5.60
N LEU A 71 -7.17 9.64 -6.76
CA LEU A 71 -7.54 9.00 -8.03
C LEU A 71 -6.31 8.58 -8.84
N ILE A 72 -5.21 9.34 -8.75
CA ILE A 72 -4.00 9.10 -9.55
C ILE A 72 -3.18 7.96 -8.97
N ASP A 73 -2.97 7.96 -7.65
CA ASP A 73 -2.20 6.92 -6.95
C ASP A 73 -2.72 5.49 -7.24
N PRO A 74 -4.02 5.17 -7.11
CA PRO A 74 -4.51 3.83 -7.43
C PRO A 74 -4.45 3.51 -8.92
N ALA A 75 -4.67 4.48 -9.82
CA ALA A 75 -4.55 4.26 -11.26
C ALA A 75 -3.12 3.87 -11.67
N VAL A 76 -2.12 4.60 -11.17
CA VAL A 76 -0.70 4.31 -11.38
C VAL A 76 -0.33 2.97 -10.76
N LEU A 77 -0.86 2.64 -9.57
CA LEU A 77 -0.58 1.38 -8.89
C LEU A 77 -1.11 0.17 -9.67
N THR A 78 -2.34 0.24 -10.20
CA THR A 78 -2.93 -0.82 -11.02
C THR A 78 -2.09 -1.05 -12.27
N TRP A 79 -1.78 0.01 -13.01
CA TRP A 79 -0.90 -0.08 -14.18
C TRP A 79 0.49 -0.66 -13.84
N PHE A 80 1.08 -0.23 -12.72
CA PHE A 80 2.38 -0.73 -12.28
C PHE A 80 2.35 -2.24 -11.98
N LYS A 81 1.27 -2.75 -11.38
CA LYS A 81 1.07 -4.19 -11.12
C LYS A 81 0.98 -4.98 -12.42
N ASP A 82 0.22 -4.49 -13.40
CA ASP A 82 0.06 -5.14 -14.70
C ASP A 82 1.39 -5.26 -15.44
N VAL A 83 2.19 -4.18 -15.46
CA VAL A 83 3.49 -4.18 -16.13
C VAL A 83 4.52 -5.03 -15.38
N ARG A 84 4.45 -5.08 -14.03
CA ARG A 84 5.27 -6.01 -13.25
C ARG A 84 4.94 -7.48 -13.52
N ALA A 85 3.67 -7.81 -13.73
CA ALA A 85 3.26 -9.16 -14.11
C ALA A 85 3.89 -9.59 -15.45
N GLN A 86 4.19 -8.64 -16.33
CA GLN A 86 4.89 -8.86 -17.60
C GLN A 86 6.43 -8.97 -17.47
N ASN A 87 6.97 -8.95 -16.25
CA ASN A 87 8.41 -9.00 -15.95
C ASN A 87 9.25 -7.87 -16.59
N VAL A 88 8.63 -6.73 -16.93
CA VAL A 88 9.34 -5.58 -17.50
C VAL A 88 9.94 -4.74 -16.37
N PRO A 89 11.27 -4.49 -16.36
CA PRO A 89 11.88 -3.60 -15.40
C PRO A 89 11.47 -2.15 -15.69
N LEU A 90 10.77 -1.52 -14.74
CA LEU A 90 10.32 -0.13 -14.89
C LEU A 90 11.28 0.87 -14.27
N PRO A 91 11.87 1.78 -15.06
CA PRO A 91 12.65 2.88 -14.53
C PRO A 91 11.73 3.89 -13.85
N GLY A 92 12.20 4.51 -12.76
CA GLY A 92 11.40 5.47 -11.99
C GLY A 92 10.81 6.64 -12.81
N PRO A 93 11.55 7.25 -13.75
CA PRO A 93 11.00 8.33 -14.58
C PRO A 93 9.73 7.93 -15.35
N LEU A 94 9.64 6.67 -15.77
CA LEU A 94 8.48 6.16 -16.51
C LEU A 94 7.21 6.11 -15.63
N ILE A 95 7.37 5.86 -14.33
CA ILE A 95 6.25 5.93 -13.36
C ILE A 95 5.75 7.37 -13.23
N GLN A 96 6.66 8.35 -13.24
CA GLN A 96 6.29 9.77 -13.17
C GLN A 96 5.59 10.23 -14.44
N GLU A 97 6.07 9.79 -15.61
CA GLU A 97 5.43 10.08 -16.89
C GLU A 97 4.00 9.52 -16.94
N LYS A 98 3.83 8.24 -16.56
CA LYS A 98 2.51 7.61 -16.53
C LYS A 98 1.55 8.30 -15.55
N ALA A 99 2.06 8.79 -14.43
CA ALA A 99 1.25 9.55 -13.49
C ALA A 99 0.75 10.88 -14.07
N ARG A 100 1.56 11.57 -14.87
CA ARG A 100 1.11 12.78 -15.59
C ARG A 100 0.05 12.45 -16.64
N GLU A 101 0.19 11.34 -17.35
CA GLU A 101 -0.84 10.88 -18.30
C GLU A 101 -2.17 10.62 -17.57
N PHE A 102 -2.14 9.92 -16.44
CA PHE A 102 -3.35 9.69 -15.66
C PHE A 102 -3.93 10.98 -15.08
N ALA A 103 -3.11 11.94 -14.67
CA ALA A 103 -3.59 13.25 -14.24
C ALA A 103 -4.31 13.99 -15.37
N ALA A 104 -3.79 13.93 -16.60
CA ALA A 104 -4.43 14.52 -17.77
C ALA A 104 -5.77 13.84 -18.09
N ILE A 105 -5.83 12.51 -18.03
CA ILE A 105 -7.06 11.73 -18.27
C ILE A 105 -8.13 12.01 -17.20
N LEU A 106 -7.71 12.17 -15.95
CA LEU A 106 -8.60 12.41 -14.80
C LEU A 106 -8.90 13.90 -14.60
N ILE A 107 -8.40 14.78 -15.46
CA ILE A 107 -8.59 16.24 -15.42
C ILE A 107 -8.15 16.83 -14.06
N VAL A 108 -7.03 16.32 -13.53
CA VAL A 108 -6.39 16.84 -12.31
C VAL A 108 -5.30 17.80 -12.72
N THR A 109 -5.60 19.10 -12.71
CA THR A 109 -4.69 20.15 -13.19
C THR A 109 -3.54 20.47 -12.23
N ASP A 110 -3.73 20.21 -10.94
CA ASP A 110 -2.77 20.60 -9.89
C ASP A 110 -1.78 19.48 -9.55
N PHE A 111 -1.81 18.38 -10.32
CA PHE A 111 -0.89 17.27 -10.09
C PHE A 111 0.45 17.50 -10.77
N GLU A 112 1.46 17.73 -9.94
CA GLU A 112 2.84 17.59 -10.37
C GLU A 112 3.40 16.24 -9.93
N ALA A 113 3.97 15.48 -10.88
CA ALA A 113 4.69 14.25 -10.56
C ALA A 113 6.09 14.55 -9.97
N TYR A 114 6.15 15.44 -8.96
CA TYR A 114 7.40 15.89 -8.35
C TYR A 114 8.17 14.74 -7.69
N SER A 115 9.47 14.95 -7.47
CA SER A 115 10.36 13.93 -6.88
C SER A 115 9.86 13.44 -5.52
N GLY A 116 9.23 14.32 -4.74
CA GLY A 116 8.64 13.99 -3.45
C GLY A 116 7.39 13.08 -3.54
N TRP A 117 6.47 13.33 -4.47
CA TRP A 117 5.32 12.44 -4.71
C TRP A 117 5.80 11.04 -5.07
N HIS A 118 6.72 10.95 -6.03
CA HIS A 118 7.28 9.67 -6.48
C HIS A 118 7.97 8.89 -5.35
N HIS A 119 8.71 9.58 -4.48
CA HIS A 119 9.31 8.97 -3.30
C HIS A 119 8.27 8.43 -2.32
N ARG A 120 7.19 9.20 -2.06
CA ARG A 120 6.09 8.79 -1.20
C ARG A 120 5.31 7.61 -1.78
N PHE A 121 4.97 7.68 -3.06
CA PHE A 121 4.29 6.62 -3.81
C PHE A 121 5.04 5.29 -3.70
N ARG A 122 6.36 5.30 -3.83
CA ARG A 122 7.17 4.07 -3.65
C ARG A 122 7.16 3.55 -2.23
N GLN A 123 7.33 4.42 -1.23
CA GLN A 123 7.32 4.00 0.17
C GLN A 123 5.97 3.41 0.57
N GLN A 124 4.87 4.01 0.10
CA GLN A 124 3.51 3.52 0.38
C GLN A 124 3.25 2.16 -0.28
N ASN A 125 3.78 1.95 -1.48
CA ASN A 125 3.54 0.74 -2.26
C ASN A 125 4.71 -0.28 -2.20
N ALA A 126 5.61 -0.15 -1.21
CA ALA A 126 6.80 -1.01 -1.05
C ALA A 126 7.53 -1.33 -2.37
N ILE A 127 7.60 -0.36 -3.29
CA ILE A 127 8.20 -0.56 -4.61
C ILE A 127 9.72 -0.52 -4.46
N THR A 128 10.34 -1.69 -4.58
CA THR A 128 11.80 -1.83 -4.61
C THR A 128 12.30 -1.88 -6.04
N TRP A 129 13.35 -1.11 -6.33
CA TRP A 129 14.13 -1.29 -7.53
C TRP A 129 15.08 -2.46 -7.33
N ARG A 130 14.72 -3.62 -7.89
CA ARG A 130 15.68 -4.70 -8.05
C ARG A 130 16.40 -4.47 -9.36
N THR A 131 17.70 -4.21 -9.30
CA THR A 131 18.57 -4.34 -10.48
C THR A 131 18.57 -5.81 -10.86
N VAL A 132 17.85 -6.17 -11.92
CA VAL A 132 17.91 -7.51 -12.48
C VAL A 132 19.26 -7.63 -13.19
N SER A 133 20.29 -8.04 -12.45
CA SER A 133 21.55 -8.47 -13.05
C SER A 133 21.27 -9.73 -13.86
N ARG A 134 21.03 -9.53 -15.17
CA ARG A 134 20.80 -10.60 -16.16
C ARG A 134 22.08 -11.41 -16.34
N LYS A 135 22.36 -12.38 -15.46
CA LYS A 135 23.22 -13.50 -15.84
C LYS A 135 22.48 -14.28 -16.91
N LYS A 136 22.87 -14.09 -18.17
CA LYS A 136 22.46 -14.95 -19.28
C LYS A 136 22.83 -16.38 -18.91
N LYS A 137 21.85 -17.26 -18.65
CA LYS A 137 22.05 -18.70 -18.85
C LYS A 137 22.20 -18.87 -20.37
N ALA A 138 23.43 -19.04 -20.83
CA ALA A 138 23.67 -19.59 -22.16
C ALA A 138 23.09 -21.02 -22.13
N ALA A 139 22.11 -21.28 -22.99
CA ALA A 139 21.66 -22.62 -23.27
C ALA A 139 22.74 -23.30 -24.10
N ASP A 140 23.26 -24.42 -23.60
CA ASP A 140 24.02 -25.36 -24.40
C ASP A 140 23.01 -26.14 -25.24
N GLU A 141 22.95 -25.82 -26.53
CA GLU A 141 22.24 -26.60 -27.54
C GLU A 141 23.23 -26.92 -28.66
N ALA A 142 24.02 -27.97 -28.45
CA ALA A 142 24.81 -28.60 -29.50
C ALA A 142 24.99 -30.11 -29.19
N ALA A 143 23.89 -30.86 -29.23
CA ALA A 143 23.93 -32.32 -29.32
C ALA A 143 22.84 -32.81 -30.28
N ALA A 144 23.04 -32.58 -31.57
CA ALA A 144 22.42 -33.36 -32.64
C ALA A 144 23.32 -33.36 -33.89
N SER A 145 23.92 -34.52 -34.16
CA SER A 145 24.45 -35.04 -35.44
C SER A 145 25.46 -34.22 -36.25
N THR A 146 26.70 -34.72 -36.31
CA THR A 146 27.28 -35.34 -37.53
C THR A 146 28.38 -36.30 -37.11
#